data_AF-A0A4Q3V3I2-F1
#
_entry.id   AF-A0A4Q3V3I2-F1
#
_cell.length_a   1.000
_cell.length_b   1.000
_cell.length_c   1.000
_cell.angle_alpha   90.00
_cell.angle_beta   90.00
_cell.angle_gamma   90.00
#
_symmetry.space_group_name_H-M   'P 1'
#
loop_
_entity.id
_entity.type
_entity.pdbx_description
1 polymer ?
#
loop_
_entity_poly.entity_id
_entity_poly.type
_entity_poly.pdbx_seq_one_letter_code
_entity_poly.pdbx_strand_id
1 'polypeptide(L)'
;MKLEIPARRPLASAVFGLSGLTLFGSVVFAAQAPTAPAVANPEQTVFFETKIRPVLADNCFKCHGAKMQMGDIRLDSAAAFQKGKLLTGSDPEKSLLVHVVRYTGPVKMPPKTKLKPEQIADLEAWVKMGAPWPAGGGEKPKTKAPLWSLQPVKKPPVPKVKNAAWSANPLDTFVLAKLEAKKLTPAPAADRRTLLRRVTFDLIGLPPTSAEMDAFLADKSPQAYGKVVDRLLASPRYGERQARAWLDVARYSDTKGYVFVEDRNYPNAYTFRKWVIDAFNRDLS
;
A
#
# COMPACT_ATOMS: atom_id res chain seq x y z
N MET A 1 10.70 -32.23 38.66
CA MET A 1 11.15 -31.12 39.51
C MET A 1 10.09 -30.02 39.44
N LYS A 2 8.99 -30.21 40.17
CA LYS A 2 7.87 -29.28 40.31
C LYS A 2 7.93 -28.78 41.75
N LEU A 3 8.15 -27.49 41.93
CA LEU A 3 8.15 -26.84 43.25
C LEU A 3 6.80 -26.15 43.43
N GLU A 4 5.94 -26.78 44.24
CA GLU A 4 4.75 -26.15 44.82
C GLU A 4 5.17 -25.39 46.08
N ILE A 5 4.74 -24.14 46.21
CA ILE A 5 4.89 -23.31 47.41
C ILE A 5 3.47 -22.99 47.91
N PRO A 6 3.16 -23.16 49.21
CA PRO A 6 1.79 -23.09 49.71
C PRO A 6 1.33 -21.67 50.04
N ALA A 7 0.01 -21.50 50.01
CA ALA A 7 -0.73 -20.29 50.34
C ALA A 7 -0.61 -19.90 51.83
N ARG A 8 -0.62 -18.59 52.11
CA ARG A 8 -0.89 -18.03 53.45
C ARG A 8 -2.13 -17.13 53.41
N ARG A 9 -3.02 -17.37 54.37
CA ARG A 9 -4.25 -16.63 54.68
C ARG A 9 -4.00 -15.58 55.78
N PRO A 10 -4.96 -14.66 56.04
CA PRO A 10 -4.69 -13.28 56.45
C PRO A 10 -4.76 -13.07 57.97
N LEU A 11 -4.24 -11.92 58.42
CA LEU A 11 -4.54 -11.35 59.73
C LEU A 11 -4.97 -9.89 59.55
N ALA A 12 -6.23 -9.65 59.89
CA ALA A 12 -6.75 -8.33 60.17
C ALA A 12 -6.18 -7.82 61.51
N SER A 13 -5.96 -6.51 61.61
CA SER A 13 -6.06 -5.79 62.87
C SER A 13 -6.43 -4.35 62.57
N ALA A 14 -7.54 -3.95 63.18
CA ALA A 14 -8.04 -2.59 63.21
C ALA A 14 -7.11 -1.70 64.06
N VAL A 15 -7.37 -0.38 64.03
CA VAL A 15 -7.77 0.40 65.22
C VAL A 15 -7.29 1.88 65.19
N PHE A 16 -8.25 2.74 65.58
CA PHE A 16 -8.24 4.11 66.10
C PHE A 16 -7.75 5.29 65.25
N GLY A 17 -8.70 6.21 65.03
CA GLY A 17 -8.44 7.57 64.59
C GLY A 17 -8.02 8.48 65.74
N LEU A 18 -7.56 9.68 65.40
CA LEU A 18 -7.76 10.87 66.21
C LEU A 18 -7.69 12.10 65.31
N SER A 19 -8.73 12.92 65.40
CA SER A 19 -8.87 14.21 64.74
C SER A 19 -7.86 15.22 65.30
N GLY A 20 -7.20 15.96 64.41
CA GLY A 20 -6.40 17.13 64.74
C GLY A 20 -6.52 18.15 63.61
N LEU A 21 -7.45 19.09 63.77
CA LEU A 21 -7.70 20.19 62.85
C LEU A 21 -6.69 21.32 63.14
N THR A 22 -5.70 21.51 62.29
CA THR A 22 -4.84 22.70 62.28
C THR A 22 -5.00 23.42 60.93
N LEU A 23 -5.66 24.57 60.96
CA LEU A 23 -5.70 25.51 59.84
C LEU A 23 -4.31 26.14 59.66
N PHE A 24 -3.56 25.64 58.68
CA PHE A 24 -2.48 26.41 58.05
C PHE A 24 -2.97 26.83 56.66
N GLY A 25 -3.17 28.15 56.49
CA GLY A 25 -3.44 28.75 55.19
C GLY A 25 -2.23 28.62 54.28
N SER A 26 -2.11 27.51 53.57
CA SER A 26 -1.16 27.35 52.48
C SER A 26 -1.69 28.06 51.24
N VAL A 27 -1.02 29.14 50.84
CA VAL A 27 -1.16 29.70 49.49
C VAL A 27 -0.60 28.65 48.54
N VAL A 28 -1.49 27.81 47.99
CA VAL A 28 -1.14 26.85 46.96
C VAL A 28 -0.92 27.63 45.67
N PHE A 29 0.33 27.99 45.39
CA PHE A 29 0.74 28.25 44.02
C PHE A 29 0.58 26.93 43.27
N ALA A 30 -0.50 26.82 42.49
CA ALA A 30 -0.69 25.74 41.55
C ALA A 30 0.43 25.84 40.50
N ALA A 31 1.55 25.16 40.75
CA ALA A 31 2.54 24.88 39.74
C ALA A 31 1.83 24.06 38.66
N GLN A 32 1.52 24.69 37.53
CA GLN A 32 1.03 24.01 36.34
C GLN A 32 2.09 22.97 35.94
N ALA A 33 1.76 21.71 36.21
CA ALA A 33 2.56 20.59 35.77
C ALA A 33 2.75 20.68 34.25
N PRO A 34 3.96 20.44 33.72
CA PRO A 34 4.17 20.37 32.29
C PRO A 34 3.24 19.29 31.72
N THR A 35 2.28 19.71 30.90
CA THR A 35 1.32 18.84 30.23
C THR A 35 2.07 17.79 29.42
N ALA A 36 1.96 16.53 29.85
CA ALA A 36 2.29 15.36 29.05
C ALA A 36 1.60 15.49 27.67
N PRO A 37 2.19 14.94 26.59
CA PRO A 37 1.59 15.09 25.28
C PRO A 37 0.21 14.46 25.33
N ALA A 38 -0.81 15.19 24.88
CA ALA A 38 -2.12 14.60 24.69
C ALA A 38 -1.94 13.43 23.71
N VAL A 39 -2.17 12.22 24.21
CA VAL A 39 -2.21 11.04 23.35
C VAL A 39 -3.33 11.27 22.35
N ALA A 40 -3.01 11.21 21.06
CA ALA A 40 -3.98 11.46 20.01
C ALA A 40 -5.15 10.48 20.10
N ASN A 41 -6.37 11.00 20.02
CA ASN A 41 -7.55 10.16 19.79
C ASN A 41 -7.50 9.53 18.37
N PRO A 42 -8.44 8.64 18.00
CA PRO A 42 -8.39 7.98 16.68
C PRO A 42 -8.37 8.94 15.49
N GLU A 43 -9.17 10.01 15.52
CA GLU A 43 -9.24 11.00 14.43
C GLU A 43 -7.96 11.84 14.34
N GLN A 44 -7.44 12.29 15.48
CA GLN A 44 -6.17 13.01 15.57
C GLN A 44 -4.99 12.13 15.15
N THR A 45 -5.06 10.82 15.41
CA THR A 45 -4.05 9.86 14.94
C THR A 45 -4.06 9.77 13.43
N VAL A 46 -5.24 9.65 12.80
CA VAL A 46 -5.37 9.66 11.34
C VAL A 46 -4.85 10.97 10.76
N PHE A 47 -5.22 12.10 11.35
CA PHE A 47 -4.73 13.42 10.93
C PHE A 47 -3.21 13.52 11.03
N PHE A 48 -2.61 13.10 12.15
CA PHE A 48 -1.17 13.10 12.32
C PHE A 48 -0.47 12.23 11.28
N GLU A 49 -0.93 10.99 11.09
CA GLU A 49 -0.29 10.02 10.19
C GLU A 49 -0.42 10.43 8.71
N THR A 50 -1.51 11.13 8.33
CA THR A 50 -1.77 11.51 6.93
C THR A 50 -1.32 12.91 6.57
N LYS A 51 -1.31 13.86 7.51
CA LYS A 51 -0.99 15.28 7.27
C LYS A 51 0.33 15.70 7.88
N ILE A 52 0.61 15.32 9.13
CA ILE A 52 1.73 15.87 9.89
C ILE A 52 3.01 15.05 9.72
N ARG A 53 2.94 13.73 9.87
CA ARG A 53 4.12 12.85 9.76
C ARG A 53 4.82 12.99 8.41
N PRO A 54 4.12 13.03 7.25
CA PRO A 54 4.80 13.22 5.96
C PRO A 54 5.56 14.55 5.90
N VAL A 55 4.96 15.65 6.41
CA VAL A 55 5.60 16.97 6.44
C VAL A 55 6.88 16.94 7.27
N LEU A 56 6.81 16.41 8.50
CA LEU A 56 7.97 16.30 9.38
C LEU A 56 9.05 15.36 8.80
N ALA A 57 8.65 14.23 8.24
CA ALA A 57 9.58 13.24 7.69
C ALA A 57 10.34 13.74 6.47
N ASP A 58 9.65 14.43 5.56
CA ASP A 58 10.25 14.83 4.29
C ASP A 58 11.00 16.17 4.40
N ASN A 59 10.63 17.03 5.36
CA ASN A 59 11.18 18.38 5.45
C ASN A 59 12.02 18.65 6.72
N CYS A 60 11.91 17.83 7.77
CA CYS A 60 12.52 18.14 9.07
C CYS A 60 13.54 17.08 9.54
N PHE A 61 13.23 15.78 9.45
CA PHE A 61 14.03 14.72 10.10
C PHE A 61 15.47 14.61 9.59
N LYS A 62 15.74 15.05 8.36
CA LYS A 62 17.11 15.03 7.80
C LYS A 62 18.09 15.87 8.63
N CYS A 63 17.62 17.00 9.19
CA CYS A 63 18.45 17.91 9.98
C CYS A 63 18.08 17.95 11.47
N HIS A 64 16.89 17.47 11.83
CA HIS A 64 16.35 17.44 13.20
C HIS A 64 15.85 16.03 13.58
N GLY A 65 16.62 15.00 13.28
CA GLY A 65 16.32 13.59 13.56
C GLY A 65 17.44 12.90 14.34
N ALA A 66 17.36 11.58 14.50
CA ALA A 66 18.33 10.81 15.28
C ALA A 66 19.80 11.07 14.90
N LYS A 67 20.07 11.17 13.59
CA LYS A 67 21.43 11.25 13.03
C LYS A 67 22.00 12.67 12.97
N MET A 68 21.15 13.69 13.01
CA MET A 68 21.54 15.09 12.91
C MET A 68 20.52 15.94 13.66
N GLN A 69 21.00 16.76 14.60
CA GLN A 69 20.17 17.53 15.53
C GLN A 69 20.60 19.00 15.49
N MET A 70 20.37 19.66 14.36
CA MET A 70 20.71 21.07 14.22
C MET A 70 19.98 21.91 15.27
N GLY A 71 20.73 22.76 15.98
CA GLY A 71 20.19 23.57 17.08
C GLY A 71 19.70 22.75 18.27
N ASP A 72 20.24 21.54 18.48
CA ASP A 72 19.86 20.59 19.55
C ASP A 72 18.36 20.23 19.55
N ILE A 73 17.72 20.37 18.40
CA ILE A 73 16.30 20.08 18.19
C ILE A 73 16.14 18.75 17.47
N ARG A 74 15.24 17.93 18.00
CA ARG A 74 14.85 16.64 17.42
C ARG A 74 13.34 16.52 17.32
N LEU A 75 12.86 16.24 16.11
CA LEU A 75 11.43 16.28 15.72
C LEU A 75 10.87 14.92 15.33
N ASP A 76 11.70 13.88 15.31
CA ASP A 76 11.34 12.52 14.88
C ASP A 76 10.60 11.71 15.96
N SER A 77 10.46 12.23 17.19
CA SER A 77 9.69 11.58 18.25
C SER A 77 9.03 12.60 19.18
N ALA A 78 7.88 12.25 19.74
CA ALA A 78 7.11 13.03 20.70
C ALA A 78 7.96 13.45 21.90
N ALA A 79 8.67 12.50 22.50
CA ALA A 79 9.50 12.74 23.68
C ALA A 79 10.63 13.74 23.38
N ALA A 80 11.27 13.65 22.21
CA ALA A 80 12.33 14.58 21.82
C ALA A 80 11.77 15.95 21.39
N PHE A 81 10.65 15.96 20.68
CA PHE A 81 9.93 17.16 20.26
C PHE A 81 9.56 18.03 21.47
N GLN A 82 9.07 17.42 22.55
CA GLN A 82 8.73 18.14 23.77
C GLN A 82 9.94 18.76 24.47
N LYS A 83 11.08 18.06 24.49
CA LYS A 83 12.34 18.60 25.05
C LYS A 83 12.80 19.86 24.31
N GLY A 84 12.52 19.96 23.01
CA GLY A 84 12.86 21.12 22.19
C GLY A 84 12.08 22.40 22.50
N LYS A 85 11.03 22.35 23.34
CA LYS A 85 10.22 23.52 23.76
C LYS A 85 9.81 24.45 22.60
N LEU A 86 9.38 23.86 21.49
CA LEU A 86 9.04 24.60 20.27
C LEU A 86 7.62 25.17 20.26
N LEU A 87 6.79 24.76 21.22
CA LEU A 87 5.39 25.14 21.32
C LEU A 87 5.14 25.89 22.62
N THR A 88 4.28 26.91 22.55
CA THR A 88 3.77 27.64 23.71
C THR A 88 2.31 27.26 23.90
N GLY A 89 2.07 26.13 24.58
CA GLY A 89 0.74 25.54 24.69
C GLY A 89 0.15 25.17 23.32
N SER A 90 -1.16 25.43 23.15
CA SER A 90 -1.89 25.21 21.90
C SER A 90 -2.08 26.47 21.07
N ASP A 91 -1.23 27.49 21.25
CA ASP A 91 -1.29 28.78 20.55
C ASP A 91 -0.27 28.83 19.40
N PRO A 92 -0.69 28.75 18.13
CA PRO A 92 0.21 28.82 16.98
C PRO A 92 0.98 30.14 16.89
N GLU A 93 0.35 31.26 17.25
CA GLU A 93 0.95 32.60 17.12
C GLU A 93 2.04 32.87 18.17
N LYS A 94 2.14 32.02 19.20
CA LYS A 94 3.19 32.08 20.21
C LYS A 94 4.16 30.91 20.12
N SER A 95 3.94 29.98 19.19
CA SER A 95 4.75 28.77 19.05
C SER A 95 5.88 28.99 18.06
N LEU A 96 7.12 28.77 18.53
CA LEU A 96 8.33 28.94 17.71
C LEU A 96 8.29 28.12 16.43
N LEU A 97 7.78 26.88 16.49
CA LEU A 97 7.63 26.00 15.32
C LEU A 97 6.87 26.70 14.18
N VAL A 98 5.76 27.38 14.51
CA VAL A 98 4.88 28.02 13.52
C VAL A 98 5.55 29.27 12.94
N HIS A 99 6.24 30.07 13.76
CA HIS A 99 6.99 31.23 13.28
C HIS A 99 8.10 30.87 12.29
N VAL A 100 8.88 29.83 12.60
CA VAL A 100 10.00 29.45 11.72
C VAL A 100 9.53 28.84 10.41
N VAL A 101 8.39 28.14 10.37
CA VAL A 101 7.83 27.59 9.11
C VAL A 101 7.05 28.62 8.29
N ARG A 102 6.46 29.63 8.94
CA ARG A 102 5.83 30.77 8.27
C ARG A 102 6.85 31.77 7.71
N TYR A 103 8.10 31.72 8.18
CA TYR A 103 9.18 32.67 7.86
C TYR A 103 8.92 34.08 8.42
N THR A 104 8.25 34.18 9.57
CA THR A 104 7.92 35.47 10.20
C THR A 104 9.00 35.98 11.17
N GLY A 105 9.98 35.14 11.51
CA GLY A 105 11.09 35.48 12.40
C GLY A 105 12.47 35.53 11.71
N PRO A 106 13.55 35.76 12.48
CA PRO A 106 14.91 35.80 11.96
C PRO A 106 15.42 34.42 11.49
N VAL A 107 14.89 33.35 12.07
CA VAL A 107 15.19 31.96 11.70
C VAL A 107 14.08 31.42 10.81
N LYS A 108 14.46 30.86 9.66
CA LYS A 108 13.55 30.34 8.63
C LYS A 108 13.81 28.85 8.40
N MET A 109 12.78 28.02 8.51
CA MET A 109 12.88 26.56 8.36
C MET A 109 11.74 26.02 7.50
N PRO A 110 11.98 25.11 6.54
CA PRO A 110 13.28 24.55 6.14
C PRO A 110 14.13 25.52 5.31
N PRO A 111 15.47 25.57 5.48
CA PRO A 111 16.30 26.65 4.91
C PRO A 111 16.35 26.67 3.37
N LYS A 112 16.11 25.53 2.71
CA LYS A 112 16.19 25.41 1.25
C LYS A 112 14.92 25.84 0.53
N THR A 113 13.77 25.41 1.05
CA THR A 113 12.48 25.61 0.39
C THR A 113 11.41 25.77 1.46
N LYS A 114 10.62 26.84 1.34
CA LYS A 114 9.48 27.07 2.23
C LYS A 114 8.42 25.97 2.02
N LEU A 115 7.79 25.56 3.10
CA LEU A 115 6.66 24.63 3.02
C LEU A 115 5.51 25.22 2.20
N LYS A 116 4.69 24.35 1.61
CA LYS A 116 3.49 24.78 0.91
C LYS A 116 2.48 25.37 1.90
N PRO A 117 1.62 26.32 1.48
CA PRO A 117 0.62 26.93 2.37
C PRO A 117 -0.25 25.89 3.09
N GLU A 118 -0.63 24.80 2.43
CA GLU A 118 -1.47 23.74 3.02
C GLU A 118 -0.72 22.99 4.12
N GLN A 119 0.57 22.74 3.95
CA GLN A 119 1.40 22.06 4.96
C GLN A 119 1.60 22.94 6.20
N ILE A 120 1.73 24.26 6.00
CA ILE A 120 1.81 25.24 7.10
C ILE A 120 0.47 25.26 7.86
N ALA A 121 -0.65 25.31 7.13
CA ALA A 121 -1.98 25.27 7.73
C ALA A 121 -2.24 23.97 8.51
N ASP A 122 -1.80 22.82 7.99
CA ASP A 122 -1.89 21.53 8.68
C ASP A 122 -1.08 21.53 9.99
N LEU A 123 0.14 22.07 9.99
CA LEU A 123 0.97 22.21 11.18
C LEU A 123 0.34 23.15 12.22
N GLU A 124 -0.27 24.25 11.78
CA GLU A 124 -0.99 25.16 12.68
C GLU A 124 -2.21 24.49 13.32
N ALA A 125 -3.01 23.78 12.52
CA ALA A 125 -4.14 23.03 13.01
C ALA A 125 -3.70 21.97 14.03
N TRP A 126 -2.59 21.29 13.76
CA TRP A 126 -1.99 20.35 14.70
C TRP A 126 -1.58 21.01 16.02
N VAL A 127 -0.93 22.18 15.98
CA VAL A 127 -0.58 22.94 17.20
C VAL A 127 -1.83 23.39 17.95
N LYS A 128 -2.89 23.86 17.27
CA LYS A 128 -4.18 24.22 17.89
C LYS A 128 -4.82 23.05 18.64
N MET A 129 -4.61 21.82 18.17
CA MET A 129 -5.08 20.61 18.85
C MET A 129 -4.21 20.20 20.06
N GLY A 130 -3.17 20.97 20.40
CA GLY A 130 -2.20 20.63 21.44
C GLY A 130 -1.06 19.73 20.95
N ALA A 131 -0.84 19.69 19.63
CA ALA A 131 0.15 18.86 18.95
C ALA A 131 0.12 17.38 19.39
N PRO A 132 -1.05 16.72 19.32
CA PRO A 132 -1.20 15.35 19.82
C PRO A 132 -0.40 14.38 18.95
N TRP A 133 0.26 13.42 19.61
CA TRP A 133 1.04 12.36 18.95
C TRP A 133 0.33 11.01 19.07
N PRO A 134 0.39 10.15 18.03
CA PRO A 134 -0.09 8.77 18.13
C PRO A 134 0.59 8.01 19.26
N ALA A 135 -0.12 7.05 19.87
CA ALA A 135 0.45 6.14 20.85
C ALA A 135 1.74 5.48 20.30
N GLY A 136 2.80 5.49 21.11
CA GLY A 136 4.13 5.01 20.73
C GLY A 136 5.09 6.10 20.24
N GLY A 137 4.61 7.30 19.90
CA GLY A 137 5.32 8.59 19.85
C GLY A 137 6.59 8.74 19.00
N GLY A 138 7.24 7.67 18.55
CA GLY A 138 8.53 7.69 17.88
C GLY A 138 8.45 7.82 16.37
N GLU A 139 9.63 7.88 15.77
CA GLU A 139 9.84 7.63 14.36
C GLU A 139 9.40 6.19 14.13
N LYS A 140 8.18 6.00 13.63
CA LYS A 140 7.89 4.74 12.95
C LYS A 140 8.86 4.76 11.77
N PRO A 141 9.72 3.74 11.59
CA PRO A 141 10.47 3.62 10.36
C PRO A 141 9.49 3.84 9.21
N LYS A 142 9.94 4.36 8.07
CA LYS A 142 9.16 4.23 6.82
C LYS A 142 9.04 2.72 6.53
N THR A 143 8.22 2.00 7.30
CA THR A 143 7.78 0.66 7.01
C THR A 143 6.88 0.89 5.82
N LYS A 144 7.48 0.83 4.63
CA LYS A 144 6.73 0.56 3.41
C LYS A 144 5.70 -0.49 3.80
N ALA A 145 4.43 -0.21 3.53
CA ALA A 145 3.40 -1.21 3.71
C ALA A 145 3.95 -2.54 3.17
N PRO A 146 3.83 -3.65 3.92
CA PRO A 146 4.39 -4.92 3.47
C PRO A 146 3.95 -5.15 2.03
N LEU A 147 4.91 -5.49 1.17
CA LEU A 147 4.66 -5.66 -0.27
C LEU A 147 3.43 -6.55 -0.45
N TRP A 148 2.44 -6.10 -1.22
CA TRP A 148 1.19 -6.83 -1.42
C TRP A 148 1.45 -8.27 -1.91
N SER A 149 2.52 -8.47 -2.69
CA SER A 149 2.96 -9.76 -3.22
C SER A 149 3.63 -10.67 -2.20
N LEU A 150 4.03 -10.14 -1.04
CA LEU A 150 4.63 -10.90 0.07
C LEU A 150 3.63 -11.16 1.20
N GLN A 151 2.37 -10.75 1.03
CA GLN A 151 1.32 -11.07 1.99
C GLN A 151 0.80 -12.49 1.75
N PRO A 152 0.43 -13.23 2.82
CA PRO A 152 -0.20 -14.54 2.68
C PRO A 152 -1.47 -14.46 1.84
N VAL A 153 -1.62 -15.37 0.88
CA VAL A 153 -2.84 -15.50 0.07
C VAL A 153 -3.98 -15.94 0.98
N LYS A 154 -5.05 -15.14 1.02
CA LYS A 154 -6.28 -15.47 1.76
C LYS A 154 -7.32 -15.98 0.79
N LYS A 155 -8.13 -16.97 1.22
CA LYS A 155 -9.31 -17.44 0.49
C LYS A 155 -10.55 -16.69 0.99
N PRO A 156 -10.98 -15.60 0.34
CA PRO A 156 -12.19 -14.89 0.75
C PRO A 156 -13.44 -15.75 0.49
N PRO A 157 -14.51 -15.57 1.26
CA PRO A 157 -15.80 -16.19 0.95
C PRO A 157 -16.31 -15.67 -0.40
N VAL A 158 -16.92 -16.57 -1.19
CA VAL A 158 -17.55 -16.22 -2.46
C VAL A 158 -18.75 -15.30 -2.18
N PRO A 159 -18.84 -14.11 -2.79
CA PRO A 159 -19.95 -13.19 -2.56
C PRO A 159 -21.29 -13.79 -2.96
N LYS A 160 -22.38 -13.36 -2.32
CA LYS A 160 -23.73 -13.64 -2.81
C LYS A 160 -24.09 -12.60 -3.86
N VAL A 161 -24.61 -13.05 -5.01
CA VAL A 161 -25.03 -12.22 -6.14
C VAL A 161 -26.50 -12.49 -6.47
N LYS A 162 -27.17 -11.52 -7.09
CA LYS A 162 -28.57 -11.65 -7.50
C LYS A 162 -28.70 -12.53 -8.74
N ASN A 163 -27.85 -12.32 -9.74
CA ASN A 163 -27.89 -13.08 -10.99
C ASN A 163 -26.89 -14.26 -11.00
N ALA A 164 -27.11 -15.24 -10.12
CA ALA A 164 -26.22 -16.40 -10.00
C ALA A 164 -26.11 -17.23 -11.31
N ALA A 165 -27.15 -17.21 -12.16
CA ALA A 165 -27.18 -17.94 -13.42
C ALA A 165 -26.19 -17.40 -14.47
N TRP A 166 -25.72 -16.16 -14.34
CA TRP A 166 -24.71 -15.59 -15.23
C TRP A 166 -23.29 -16.05 -14.90
N SER A 167 -23.01 -16.40 -13.64
CA SER A 167 -21.68 -16.84 -13.21
C SER A 167 -21.44 -18.29 -13.62
N ALA A 168 -20.46 -18.52 -14.51
CA ALA A 168 -20.07 -19.87 -14.92
C ALA A 168 -19.13 -20.52 -13.90
N ASN A 169 -18.35 -19.71 -13.17
CA ASN A 169 -17.45 -20.15 -12.11
C ASN A 169 -17.49 -19.20 -10.90
N PRO A 170 -16.94 -19.59 -9.74
CA PRO A 170 -16.94 -18.75 -8.54
C PRO A 170 -16.17 -17.42 -8.66
N LEU A 171 -15.24 -17.28 -9.61
CA LEU A 171 -14.51 -16.03 -9.85
C LEU A 171 -15.43 -14.98 -10.49
N ASP A 172 -16.30 -15.39 -11.41
CA ASP A 172 -17.28 -14.51 -12.05
C ASP A 172 -18.20 -13.84 -11.03
N THR A 173 -18.46 -14.53 -9.91
CA THR A 173 -19.27 -13.99 -8.80
C THR A 173 -18.64 -12.77 -8.14
N PHE A 174 -17.31 -12.69 -8.05
CA PHE A 174 -16.63 -11.50 -7.53
C PHE A 174 -16.77 -10.29 -8.46
N VAL A 175 -16.73 -10.53 -9.78
CA VAL A 175 -16.95 -9.49 -10.79
C VAL A 175 -18.40 -9.03 -10.75
N LEU A 176 -19.35 -9.97 -10.78
CA LEU A 176 -20.78 -9.68 -10.76
C LEU A 176 -21.20 -8.93 -9.49
N ALA A 177 -20.69 -9.30 -8.32
CA ALA A 177 -20.96 -8.58 -7.07
C ALA A 177 -20.57 -7.10 -7.16
N LYS A 178 -19.43 -6.78 -7.80
CA LYS A 178 -19.00 -5.39 -8.01
C LYS A 178 -19.85 -4.66 -9.05
N LEU A 179 -20.29 -5.33 -10.10
CA LEU A 179 -21.22 -4.77 -11.09
C LEU A 179 -22.58 -4.46 -10.45
N GLU A 180 -23.18 -5.42 -9.74
CA GLU A 180 -24.46 -5.26 -9.06
C GLU A 180 -24.44 -4.14 -8.01
N ALA A 181 -23.37 -4.05 -7.20
CA ALA A 181 -23.19 -2.97 -6.24
C ALA A 181 -23.14 -1.59 -6.90
N LYS A 182 -22.64 -1.52 -8.14
CA LYS A 182 -22.60 -0.30 -8.96
C LYS A 182 -23.83 -0.13 -9.86
N LYS A 183 -24.84 -1.01 -9.74
CA LYS A 183 -26.03 -1.04 -10.60
C LYS A 183 -25.70 -1.19 -12.09
N LEU A 184 -24.61 -1.89 -12.41
CA LEU A 184 -24.20 -2.22 -13.76
C LEU A 184 -24.60 -3.65 -14.10
N THR A 185 -24.95 -3.88 -15.36
CA THR A 185 -25.24 -5.21 -15.91
C THR A 185 -24.08 -5.68 -16.79
N PRO A 186 -23.77 -6.99 -16.80
CA PRO A 186 -22.80 -7.55 -17.73
C PRO A 186 -23.16 -7.25 -19.19
N ALA A 187 -22.15 -7.09 -20.04
CA ALA A 187 -22.35 -7.00 -21.48
C ALA A 187 -22.90 -8.32 -22.04
N PRO A 188 -23.68 -8.28 -23.13
CA PRO A 188 -24.13 -9.50 -23.80
C PRO A 188 -22.93 -10.29 -24.33
N ALA A 189 -23.11 -11.61 -24.44
CA ALA A 189 -22.11 -12.48 -25.06
C ALA A 189 -21.87 -12.07 -26.52
N ALA A 190 -20.61 -12.15 -26.96
CA ALA A 190 -20.28 -11.95 -28.36
C ALA A 190 -20.97 -13.01 -29.23
N ASP A 191 -21.34 -12.65 -30.46
CA ASP A 191 -21.82 -13.62 -31.43
C ASP A 191 -20.71 -14.62 -31.79
N ARG A 192 -21.12 -15.79 -32.29
CA ARG A 192 -20.20 -16.91 -32.53
C ARG A 192 -19.08 -16.56 -33.51
N ARG A 193 -19.34 -15.77 -34.56
CA ARG A 193 -18.31 -15.40 -35.54
C ARG A 193 -17.27 -14.49 -34.90
N THR A 194 -17.73 -13.48 -34.15
CA THR A 194 -16.85 -12.59 -33.41
C THR A 194 -16.04 -13.35 -32.36
N LEU A 195 -16.67 -14.29 -31.63
CA LEU A 195 -16.01 -15.10 -30.62
C LEU A 195 -14.88 -15.95 -31.21
N LEU A 196 -15.14 -16.68 -32.30
CA LEU A 196 -14.11 -17.47 -32.97
C LEU A 196 -12.96 -16.59 -33.47
N ARG A 197 -13.28 -15.47 -34.12
CA ARG A 197 -12.26 -14.56 -34.63
C ARG A 197 -11.34 -14.05 -33.52
N ARG A 198 -11.91 -13.61 -32.39
CA ARG A 198 -11.14 -13.11 -31.24
C ARG A 198 -10.21 -14.18 -30.68
N VAL A 199 -10.75 -15.36 -30.35
CA VAL A 199 -9.94 -16.42 -29.73
C VAL A 199 -8.81 -16.91 -30.64
N THR A 200 -9.01 -16.98 -31.96
CA THR A 200 -7.94 -17.37 -32.89
C THR A 200 -6.85 -16.31 -32.96
N PHE A 201 -7.21 -15.01 -33.02
CA PHE A 201 -6.22 -13.94 -32.99
C PHE A 201 -5.47 -13.88 -31.66
N ASP A 202 -6.16 -14.12 -30.54
CA ASP A 202 -5.56 -14.06 -29.22
C ASP A 202 -4.55 -15.20 -29.05
N LEU A 203 -4.95 -16.44 -29.36
CA LEU A 203 -4.15 -17.63 -29.09
C LEU A 203 -3.07 -17.90 -30.14
N ILE A 204 -3.32 -17.66 -31.43
CA ILE A 204 -2.34 -17.98 -32.49
C ILE A 204 -1.99 -16.80 -33.39
N GLY A 205 -2.62 -15.63 -33.20
CA GLY A 205 -2.29 -14.41 -33.96
C GLY A 205 -2.77 -14.38 -35.41
N LEU A 206 -3.59 -15.33 -35.84
CA LEU A 206 -4.09 -15.44 -37.21
C LEU A 206 -5.63 -15.47 -37.22
N PRO A 207 -6.27 -15.07 -38.32
CA PRO A 207 -7.72 -15.26 -38.47
C PRO A 207 -8.06 -16.76 -38.64
N PRO A 208 -9.28 -17.18 -38.25
CA PRO A 208 -9.77 -18.52 -38.58
C PRO A 208 -9.96 -18.67 -40.11
N THR A 209 -9.79 -19.87 -40.62
CA THR A 209 -10.14 -20.20 -42.01
C THR A 209 -11.66 -20.25 -42.20
N SER A 210 -12.13 -20.16 -43.45
CA SER A 210 -13.56 -20.33 -43.77
C SER A 210 -14.10 -21.68 -43.29
N ALA A 211 -13.36 -22.76 -43.54
CA ALA A 211 -13.75 -24.11 -43.10
C ALA A 211 -13.85 -24.22 -41.56
N GLU A 212 -12.93 -23.62 -40.81
CA GLU A 212 -13.01 -23.59 -39.35
C GLU A 212 -14.20 -22.75 -38.84
N MET A 213 -14.51 -21.65 -39.53
CA MET A 213 -15.68 -20.83 -39.23
C MET A 213 -16.98 -21.63 -39.43
N ASP A 214 -17.12 -22.28 -40.57
CA ASP A 214 -18.31 -23.07 -40.90
C ASP A 214 -18.47 -24.26 -39.93
N ALA A 215 -17.38 -24.98 -39.65
CA ALA A 215 -17.37 -26.07 -38.68
C ALA A 215 -17.79 -25.60 -37.28
N PHE A 216 -17.24 -24.46 -36.82
CA PHE A 216 -17.63 -23.90 -35.53
C PHE A 216 -19.08 -23.43 -35.52
N LEU A 217 -19.59 -22.80 -36.59
CA LEU A 217 -20.97 -22.37 -36.65
C LEU A 217 -21.96 -23.53 -36.69
N ALA A 218 -21.57 -24.65 -37.30
CA ALA A 218 -22.35 -25.88 -37.36
C ALA A 218 -22.37 -26.65 -36.02
N ASP A 219 -21.28 -26.65 -35.24
CA ASP A 219 -21.23 -27.34 -33.94
C ASP A 219 -22.07 -26.60 -32.88
N LYS A 220 -23.29 -27.11 -32.62
CA LYS A 220 -24.20 -26.59 -31.58
C LYS A 220 -23.99 -27.22 -30.20
N SER A 221 -23.01 -28.11 -30.05
CA SER A 221 -22.74 -28.74 -28.76
C SER A 221 -22.27 -27.71 -27.72
N PRO A 222 -22.55 -27.93 -26.43
CA PRO A 222 -22.05 -27.05 -25.36
C PRO A 222 -20.51 -27.02 -25.29
N GLN A 223 -19.83 -28.01 -25.88
CA GLN A 223 -18.37 -28.10 -25.92
C GLN A 223 -17.74 -27.44 -27.16
N ALA A 224 -18.52 -26.91 -28.10
CA ALA A 224 -18.02 -26.39 -29.37
C ALA A 224 -16.88 -25.37 -29.20
N TYR A 225 -17.02 -24.45 -28.22
CA TYR A 225 -16.00 -23.45 -27.94
C TYR A 225 -14.75 -24.05 -27.29
N GLY A 226 -14.92 -24.97 -26.33
CA GLY A 226 -13.81 -25.66 -25.68
C GLY A 226 -12.93 -26.41 -26.69
N LYS A 227 -13.55 -27.18 -27.60
CA LYS A 227 -12.83 -27.89 -28.66
C LYS A 227 -11.98 -26.97 -29.54
N VAL A 228 -12.51 -25.77 -29.86
CA VAL A 228 -11.75 -24.76 -30.62
C VAL A 228 -10.54 -24.29 -29.81
N VAL A 229 -10.73 -23.95 -28.53
CA VAL A 229 -9.65 -23.52 -27.65
C VAL A 229 -8.57 -24.60 -27.55
N ASP A 230 -8.95 -25.85 -27.28
CA ASP A 230 -8.02 -26.97 -27.15
C ASP A 230 -7.21 -27.18 -28.43
N ARG A 231 -7.87 -27.13 -29.60
CA ARG A 231 -7.20 -27.21 -30.90
C ARG A 231 -6.20 -26.07 -31.11
N LEU A 232 -6.56 -24.85 -30.72
CA LEU A 232 -5.70 -23.68 -30.87
C LEU A 232 -4.50 -23.74 -29.93
N LEU A 233 -4.69 -24.16 -28.68
CA LEU A 233 -3.61 -24.34 -27.70
C LEU A 233 -2.66 -25.47 -28.12
N ALA A 234 -3.18 -26.54 -28.74
CA ALA A 234 -2.36 -27.63 -29.28
C ALA A 234 -1.61 -27.26 -30.57
N SER A 235 -1.89 -26.10 -31.17
CA SER A 235 -1.20 -25.65 -32.38
C SER A 235 0.22 -25.18 -32.05
N PRO A 236 1.26 -25.53 -32.83
CA PRO A 236 2.60 -25.00 -32.62
C PRO A 236 2.68 -23.47 -32.72
N ARG A 237 1.71 -22.85 -33.41
CA ARG A 237 1.55 -21.40 -33.55
C ARG A 237 1.18 -20.72 -32.23
N TYR A 238 0.63 -21.46 -31.27
CA TYR A 238 0.39 -20.94 -29.92
C TYR A 238 1.73 -20.55 -29.28
N GLY A 239 2.71 -21.45 -29.27
CA GLY A 239 4.04 -21.15 -28.76
C GLY A 239 4.71 -20.00 -29.49
N GLU A 240 4.58 -19.89 -30.81
CA GLU A 240 5.08 -18.75 -31.58
C GLU A 240 4.43 -17.43 -31.15
N ARG A 241 3.10 -17.44 -30.94
CA ARG A 241 2.33 -16.27 -30.52
C ARG A 241 2.74 -15.78 -29.14
N GLN A 242 2.89 -16.70 -28.18
CA GLN A 242 3.26 -16.39 -26.80
C GLN A 242 4.73 -16.02 -26.68
N ALA A 243 5.61 -16.77 -27.35
CA ALA A 243 7.05 -16.54 -27.32
C ALA A 243 7.42 -15.15 -27.83
N ARG A 244 6.78 -14.63 -28.88
CA ARG A 244 7.07 -13.27 -29.37
C ARG A 244 6.88 -12.22 -28.28
N ALA A 245 5.74 -12.22 -27.58
CA ALA A 245 5.48 -11.26 -26.52
C ALA A 245 6.45 -11.42 -25.33
N TRP A 246 6.82 -12.66 -25.02
CA TRP A 246 7.78 -12.95 -23.95
C TRP A 246 9.21 -12.50 -24.32
N LEU A 247 9.64 -12.77 -25.55
CA LEU A 247 10.95 -12.41 -26.08
C LEU A 247 11.13 -10.89 -26.17
N ASP A 248 10.05 -10.13 -26.44
CA ASP A 248 10.06 -8.67 -26.38
C ASP A 248 10.40 -8.17 -24.96
N VAL A 249 9.78 -8.76 -23.93
CA VAL A 249 10.04 -8.42 -22.52
C VAL A 249 11.46 -8.82 -22.11
N ALA A 250 11.94 -9.97 -22.60
CA ALA A 250 13.30 -10.46 -22.38
C ALA A 250 14.36 -9.66 -23.17
N ARG A 251 13.94 -8.71 -24.03
CA ARG A 251 14.81 -7.93 -24.92
C ARG A 251 15.67 -8.82 -25.83
N TYR A 252 15.10 -9.91 -26.30
CA TYR A 252 15.74 -10.80 -27.25
C TYR A 252 15.97 -10.08 -28.58
N SER A 253 17.11 -10.37 -29.21
CA SER A 253 17.38 -9.96 -30.58
C SER A 253 18.27 -11.01 -31.26
N ASP A 254 17.99 -11.27 -32.54
CA ASP A 254 18.91 -12.03 -33.40
C ASP A 254 20.15 -11.22 -33.77
N THR A 255 20.10 -9.89 -33.64
CA THR A 255 21.16 -8.98 -34.08
C THR A 255 21.55 -7.94 -33.03
N LYS A 256 22.78 -7.45 -33.12
CA LYS A 256 23.37 -6.41 -32.28
C LYS A 256 22.91 -4.98 -32.65
N GLY A 257 22.09 -4.84 -33.69
CA GLY A 257 21.67 -3.53 -34.22
C GLY A 257 22.76 -2.86 -35.06
N TYR A 258 23.06 -1.59 -34.78
CA TYR A 258 23.98 -0.77 -35.59
C TYR A 258 25.45 -1.03 -35.25
N VAL A 259 25.99 -2.09 -35.85
CA VAL A 259 27.43 -2.35 -35.90
C VAL A 259 27.91 -2.39 -37.35
N PHE A 260 29.04 -1.73 -37.62
CA PHE A 260 29.55 -1.50 -38.98
C PHE A 260 30.82 -2.29 -39.32
N VAL A 261 31.52 -2.80 -38.29
CA VAL A 261 32.85 -3.41 -38.43
C VAL A 261 32.87 -4.88 -37.98
N GLU A 262 31.74 -5.41 -37.49
CA GLU A 262 31.60 -6.78 -37.02
C GLU A 262 30.31 -7.44 -37.54
N ASP A 263 30.24 -8.77 -37.46
CA ASP A 263 28.99 -9.48 -37.75
C ASP A 263 27.90 -8.99 -36.78
N ARG A 264 26.79 -8.58 -37.39
CA ARG A 264 25.61 -8.07 -36.70
C ARG A 264 24.84 -9.18 -36.02
N ASN A 265 24.96 -10.43 -36.43
CA ASN A 265 24.21 -11.53 -35.86
C ASN A 265 24.80 -11.96 -34.51
N TYR A 266 23.95 -12.28 -33.54
CA TYR A 266 24.36 -13.04 -32.37
C TYR A 266 24.44 -14.53 -32.76
N PRO A 267 25.62 -15.17 -32.70
CA PRO A 267 25.74 -16.59 -33.05
C PRO A 267 24.79 -17.44 -32.21
N ASN A 268 24.02 -18.30 -32.89
CA ASN A 268 23.06 -19.23 -32.28
C ASN A 268 21.92 -18.60 -31.45
N ALA A 269 21.69 -17.29 -31.50
CA ALA A 269 20.59 -16.66 -30.75
C ALA A 269 19.22 -17.31 -31.03
N TYR A 270 18.98 -17.71 -32.29
CA TYR A 270 17.76 -18.38 -32.70
C TYR A 270 17.45 -19.67 -31.93
N THR A 271 18.46 -20.34 -31.37
CA THR A 271 18.28 -21.56 -30.56
C THR A 271 17.53 -21.25 -29.26
N PHE A 272 17.79 -20.10 -28.65
CA PHE A 272 17.05 -19.63 -27.49
C PHE A 272 15.62 -19.26 -27.88
N ARG A 273 15.41 -18.52 -28.99
CA ARG A 273 14.05 -18.27 -29.52
C ARG A 273 13.29 -19.58 -29.72
N LYS A 274 13.92 -20.57 -30.36
CA LYS A 274 13.31 -21.89 -30.61
C LYS A 274 12.95 -22.57 -29.30
N TRP A 275 13.86 -22.59 -28.33
CA TRP A 275 13.62 -23.19 -27.03
C TRP A 275 12.45 -22.53 -26.30
N VAL A 276 12.31 -21.19 -26.34
CA VAL A 276 11.18 -20.48 -25.74
C VAL A 276 9.85 -20.87 -26.41
N ILE A 277 9.82 -20.94 -27.75
CA ILE A 277 8.63 -21.42 -28.49
C ILE A 277 8.25 -22.84 -28.05
N ASP A 278 9.24 -23.74 -28.00
CA ASP A 278 9.03 -25.13 -27.58
C ASP A 278 8.64 -25.24 -26.10
N ALA A 279 9.05 -24.30 -25.24
CA ALA A 279 8.70 -24.27 -23.82
C ALA A 279 7.22 -23.92 -23.63
N PHE A 280 6.69 -22.93 -24.37
CA PHE A 280 5.26 -22.61 -24.35
C PHE A 280 4.41 -23.77 -24.91
N ASN A 281 4.84 -24.39 -26.01
CA ASN A 281 4.10 -25.52 -26.60
C ASN A 281 4.10 -26.78 -25.72
N ARG A 282 5.07 -26.93 -24.81
CA ARG A 282 5.16 -28.04 -23.85
C ARG A 282 4.61 -27.70 -22.47
N ASP A 283 4.07 -26.50 -22.29
CA ASP A 283 3.52 -26.03 -21.01
C ASP A 283 4.54 -26.12 -19.85
N LEU A 284 5.76 -25.62 -20.08
CA LEU A 284 6.81 -25.56 -19.05
C LEU A 284 6.73 -24.30 -18.16
N SER A 285 5.64 -23.53 -18.29
CA SER A 285 5.41 -22.27 -17.57
C SER A 285 4.81 -22.43 -16.19
#